data_AF-A0A7W0A1R2-F1
#
_entry.id   AF-A0A7W0A1R2-F1
#
_cell.length_a   1.000
_cell.length_b   1.000
_cell.length_c   1.000
_cell.angle_alpha   90.00
_cell.angle_beta   90.00
_cell.angle_gamma   90.00
#
_symmetry.space_group_name_H-M   'P 1'
#
loop_
_entity.id
_entity.type
_entity.pdbx_description
1 polymer ?
#
loop_
_entity_poly.entity_id
_entity_poly.type
_entity_poly.pdbx_seq_one_letter_code
_entity_poly.pdbx_strand_id
1 'polypeptide(L)'
;YEADAAMAMRRAARETVALLRGGHALLVFPEGYPTIDPTFTPKTRDDETLPFQPGVIRLVALAQADGETRVPVVPAGLAYERIGEDRWRIALRFGEPVAISGRDHSADIAALTARVRDLSGLGADAGEGGGAISLSGR
;
A
#
# COMPACT_ATOMS: atom_id res chain seq x y z
N TYR A 1 7.84 -22.16 17.47
CA TYR A 1 7.22 -20.84 17.23
C TYR A 1 7.91 -20.08 16.09
N GLU A 2 9.14 -19.58 16.24
CA GLU A 2 9.82 -18.85 15.13
C GLU A 2 10.07 -19.71 13.89
N ALA A 3 10.49 -20.98 14.08
CA ALA A 3 10.69 -21.92 12.99
C ALA A 3 9.39 -22.21 12.22
N ASP A 4 8.26 -22.28 12.91
CA ASP A 4 6.95 -22.51 12.31
C ASP A 4 6.47 -21.29 11.53
N ALA A 5 6.67 -20.09 12.08
CA ALA A 5 6.35 -18.83 11.41
C ALA A 5 7.18 -18.64 10.13
N ALA A 6 8.49 -18.94 10.18
CA ALA A 6 9.36 -18.88 9.02
C ALA A 6 8.95 -19.88 7.94
N MET A 7 8.53 -21.09 8.34
CA MET A 7 8.06 -22.12 7.42
C MET A 7 6.74 -21.74 6.75
N ALA A 8 5.79 -21.21 7.54
CA ALA A 8 4.53 -20.69 7.03
C ALA A 8 4.75 -19.53 6.05
N MET A 9 5.64 -18.59 6.37
CA MET A 9 5.96 -17.47 5.48
C MET A 9 6.60 -17.94 4.16
N ARG A 10 7.53 -18.90 4.22
CA ARG A 10 8.11 -19.51 3.00
C ARG A 10 7.05 -20.21 2.15
N ARG A 11 6.09 -20.90 2.78
CA ARG A 11 4.99 -21.56 2.07
C ARG A 11 4.09 -20.53 1.39
N ALA A 12 3.66 -19.50 2.11
CA ALA A 12 2.83 -18.43 1.57
C ALA A 12 3.52 -17.71 0.40
N ALA A 13 4.82 -17.44 0.50
CA ALA A 13 5.58 -16.83 -0.59
C ALA A 13 5.62 -17.71 -1.84
N ARG A 14 5.81 -19.03 -1.70
CA ARG A 14 5.79 -19.96 -2.84
C ARG A 14 4.41 -20.03 -3.50
N GLU A 15 3.35 -20.12 -2.69
CA GLU A 15 1.97 -20.16 -3.20
C GLU A 15 1.62 -18.86 -3.93
N THR A 16 2.01 -17.71 -3.38
CA THR A 16 1.82 -16.41 -4.01
C THR A 16 2.54 -16.31 -5.35
N VAL A 17 3.80 -16.76 -5.42
CA VAL A 17 4.57 -16.79 -6.68
C VAL A 17 3.90 -17.70 -7.72
N ALA A 18 3.42 -18.87 -7.31
CA ALA A 18 2.70 -19.78 -8.20
C ALA A 18 1.41 -19.15 -8.74
N LEU A 19 0.65 -18.43 -7.90
CA LEU A 19 -0.54 -17.71 -8.32
C LEU A 19 -0.22 -16.61 -9.34
N LEU A 20 0.81 -15.80 -9.09
CA LEU A 20 1.22 -14.74 -10.02
C LEU A 20 1.66 -15.31 -11.38
N ARG A 21 2.42 -16.41 -11.38
CA ARG A 21 2.79 -17.11 -12.62
C ARG A 21 1.61 -17.76 -13.33
N GLY A 22 0.57 -18.14 -12.58
CA GLY A 22 -0.71 -18.60 -13.12
C GLY A 22 -1.60 -17.49 -13.68
N GLY A 23 -1.17 -16.22 -13.65
CA GLY A 23 -1.94 -15.09 -14.14
C GLY A 23 -3.01 -14.56 -13.17
N HIS A 24 -2.95 -14.96 -11.90
CA HIS A 24 -3.86 -14.44 -10.88
C HIS A 24 -3.40 -13.07 -10.36
N ALA A 25 -4.37 -12.25 -9.97
CA ALA A 25 -4.11 -10.97 -9.31
C ALA A 25 -3.83 -11.17 -7.81
N LEU A 26 -2.95 -10.32 -7.27
CA LEU A 26 -2.63 -10.26 -5.84
C LEU A 26 -2.89 -8.86 -5.32
N LEU A 27 -3.74 -8.75 -4.30
CA LEU A 27 -3.92 -7.52 -3.53
C LEU A 27 -2.95 -7.54 -2.33
N VAL A 28 -2.17 -6.47 -2.16
CA VAL A 28 -1.18 -6.35 -1.09
C VAL A 28 -1.41 -5.05 -0.32
N PHE A 29 -1.44 -5.15 1.00
CA PHE A 29 -1.31 -4.01 1.92
C PHE A 29 0.16 -3.97 2.38
N PRO A 30 0.99 -3.13 1.75
CA PRO A 30 2.44 -3.20 1.90
C PRO A 30 2.93 -2.79 3.29
N GLU A 31 2.10 -2.18 4.13
CA GLU A 31 2.42 -1.74 5.48
C GLU A 31 2.62 -2.92 6.44
N GLY A 32 2.07 -4.10 6.11
CA GLY A 32 2.09 -5.28 6.98
C GLY A 32 1.21 -5.15 8.24
N TYR A 33 0.46 -4.05 8.37
CA TYR A 33 -0.46 -3.76 9.46
C TYR A 33 -1.73 -3.09 8.93
N PRO A 34 -2.91 -3.39 9.52
CA PRO A 34 -4.12 -2.64 9.24
C PRO A 34 -3.95 -1.17 9.64
N THR A 35 -4.09 -0.26 8.67
CA THR A 35 -4.02 1.19 8.90
C THR A 35 -5.24 1.72 9.66
N ILE A 36 -6.35 0.97 9.63
CA ILE A 36 -7.58 1.23 10.40
C ILE A 36 -7.86 -0.03 11.20
N ASP A 37 -7.39 -0.07 12.44
CA ASP A 37 -7.61 -1.17 13.38
C ASP A 37 -8.21 -0.61 14.68
N PRO A 38 -9.40 -1.09 15.11
CA PRO A 38 -10.03 -0.62 16.34
C PRO A 38 -9.31 -1.08 17.62
N THR A 39 -8.37 -2.02 17.52
CA THR A 39 -7.59 -2.57 18.63
C THR A 39 -6.23 -1.91 18.75
N PHE A 40 -5.46 -1.87 17.65
CA PHE A 40 -4.15 -1.18 17.63
C PHE A 40 -3.69 -0.90 16.20
N THR A 41 -3.40 0.36 15.89
CA THR A 41 -2.64 0.75 14.71
C THR A 41 -1.42 1.58 15.14
N PRO A 42 -0.24 1.40 14.52
CA PRO A 42 0.93 2.25 14.80
C PRO A 42 0.76 3.68 14.26
N LYS A 43 -0.31 3.94 13.50
CA LYS A 43 -0.65 5.26 12.98
C LYS A 43 -1.11 6.19 14.11
N THR A 44 -0.47 7.35 14.21
CA THR A 44 -0.72 8.36 15.24
C THR A 44 -1.53 9.56 14.77
N ARG A 45 -1.66 9.75 13.44
CA ARG A 45 -2.42 10.84 12.80
C ARG A 45 -3.19 10.36 11.58
N ASP A 46 -4.33 10.96 11.26
CA ASP A 46 -5.17 10.55 10.11
C ASP A 46 -4.47 10.66 8.74
N ASP A 47 -3.53 11.59 8.60
CA ASP A 47 -2.74 11.84 7.38
C ASP A 47 -1.46 11.01 7.29
N GLU A 48 -1.16 10.21 8.32
CA GLU A 48 0.05 9.40 8.37
C GLU A 48 -0.09 8.12 7.53
N THR A 49 0.96 7.82 6.76
CA THR A 49 1.14 6.56 6.04
C THR A 49 2.21 5.73 6.71
N LEU A 50 1.93 4.45 6.97
CA LEU A 50 2.94 3.52 7.46
C LEU A 50 3.96 3.18 6.35
N PRO A 51 5.21 2.86 6.71
CA PRO A 51 6.23 2.54 5.74
C PRO A 51 5.90 1.23 5.02
N PHE A 52 6.04 1.24 3.69
CA PHE A 52 5.85 0.07 2.86
C PHE A 52 7.00 -0.91 3.08
N GLN A 53 6.66 -2.18 3.31
CA GLN A 53 7.62 -3.25 3.49
C GLN A 53 8.14 -3.74 2.13
N PRO A 54 9.45 -4.00 2.00
CA PRO A 54 10.06 -4.41 0.73
C PRO A 54 9.63 -5.81 0.25
N GLY A 55 8.93 -6.58 1.08
CA GLY A 55 8.45 -7.92 0.75
C GLY A 55 7.60 -7.99 -0.52
N VAL A 56 6.83 -6.94 -0.83
CA VAL A 56 6.03 -6.87 -2.06
C VAL A 56 6.89 -6.91 -3.32
N ILE A 57 8.00 -6.16 -3.34
CA ILE A 57 8.93 -6.14 -4.47
C ILE A 57 9.59 -7.51 -4.64
N ARG A 58 9.90 -8.18 -3.53
CA ARG A 58 10.51 -9.50 -3.55
C ARG A 58 9.61 -10.55 -4.20
N LEU A 59 8.30 -10.51 -3.94
CA LEU A 59 7.33 -11.43 -4.55
C LEU A 59 7.25 -11.23 -6.06
N VAL A 60 7.22 -9.98 -6.51
CA VAL A 60 7.25 -9.62 -7.94
C VAL A 60 8.54 -10.13 -8.59
N ALA A 61 9.70 -9.86 -7.99
CA ALA A 61 10.98 -10.33 -8.50
C ALA A 61 11.05 -11.87 -8.59
N LEU A 62 10.52 -12.59 -7.61
CA LEU A 62 10.46 -14.05 -7.63
C LEU A 62 9.53 -14.59 -8.72
N ALA A 63 8.36 -13.97 -8.91
CA ALA A 63 7.44 -14.37 -9.96
C ALA A 63 8.09 -14.23 -11.36
N GLN A 64 8.75 -13.09 -11.61
CA GLN A 64 9.39 -12.78 -12.89
C GLN A 64 10.71 -13.55 -13.14
N ALA A 65 11.22 -14.29 -12.15
CA ALA A 65 12.50 -15.01 -12.26
C ALA A 65 12.48 -16.20 -13.24
N ASP A 66 11.32 -16.59 -13.75
CA ASP A 66 11.19 -17.57 -14.84
C ASP A 66 11.54 -16.99 -16.22
N GLY A 67 11.71 -15.66 -16.33
CA GLY A 67 12.03 -14.96 -17.57
C GLY A 67 10.83 -14.64 -18.46
N GLU A 68 9.71 -15.32 -18.24
CA GLU A 68 8.49 -15.24 -19.05
C GLU A 68 7.41 -14.39 -18.37
N THR A 69 7.23 -14.55 -17.07
CA THR A 69 6.21 -13.85 -16.29
C THR A 69 6.58 -12.37 -16.17
N ARG A 70 5.59 -11.50 -16.41
CA ARG A 70 5.65 -10.06 -16.17
C ARG A 70 4.56 -9.69 -15.20
N VAL A 71 4.93 -9.09 -14.07
CA VAL A 71 3.98 -8.72 -13.02
C VAL A 71 3.95 -7.19 -12.92
N PRO A 72 3.00 -6.52 -13.60
CA PRO A 72 2.80 -5.10 -13.38
C PRO A 72 2.24 -4.87 -11.97
N VAL A 73 2.79 -3.87 -11.27
CA VAL A 73 2.25 -3.42 -9.98
C VAL A 73 1.36 -2.21 -10.24
N VAL A 74 0.08 -2.33 -9.91
CA VAL A 74 -0.88 -1.23 -10.02
C VAL A 74 -0.98 -0.54 -8.66
N PRO A 75 -0.44 0.69 -8.49
CA PRO A 75 -0.58 1.41 -7.24
C PRO A 75 -2.04 1.85 -7.07
N ALA A 76 -2.57 1.70 -5.86
CA ALA A 76 -3.92 2.10 -5.53
C ALA A 76 -3.92 2.95 -4.25
N GLY A 77 -4.62 4.08 -4.29
CA GLY A 77 -4.80 4.97 -3.14
C GLY A 77 -6.26 5.06 -2.72
N LEU A 78 -6.48 5.28 -1.42
CA LEU A 78 -7.81 5.49 -0.83
C LEU A 78 -7.91 6.92 -0.32
N ALA A 79 -8.85 7.69 -0.87
CA ALA A 79 -9.15 9.03 -0.40
C ALA A 79 -10.48 9.02 0.37
N TYR A 80 -10.47 9.61 1.56
CA TYR A 80 -11.63 9.70 2.44
C TYR A 80 -12.11 11.15 2.51
N GLU A 81 -13.39 11.37 2.26
CA GLU A 81 -14.03 12.67 2.32
C GLU A 81 -15.24 12.58 3.25
N ARG A 82 -15.34 13.51 4.21
CA ARG A 82 -16.50 13.61 5.10
C ARG A 82 -17.55 14.52 4.45
N ILE A 83 -18.78 14.04 4.35
CA ILE A 83 -19.91 14.73 3.68
C ILE A 83 -21.02 14.97 4.70
N GLY A 84 -21.00 16.15 5.32
CA GLY A 84 -21.85 16.46 6.47
C GLY A 84 -21.29 15.86 7.76
N GLU A 85 -22.15 15.65 8.76
CA GLU A 85 -21.72 15.25 10.11
C GLU A 85 -21.39 13.73 10.21
N ASP A 86 -22.22 12.87 9.61
CA ASP A 86 -22.16 11.42 9.85
C ASP A 86 -21.92 10.55 8.59
N ARG A 87 -21.53 11.14 7.46
CA ARG A 87 -21.32 10.37 6.21
C ARG A 87 -19.91 10.51 5.68
N TRP A 88 -19.41 9.40 5.18
CA TRP A 88 -18.11 9.30 4.53
C TRP A 88 -18.28 8.86 3.08
N ARG A 89 -17.51 9.47 2.19
CA ARG A 89 -17.25 8.98 0.83
C ARG A 89 -15.83 8.48 0.78
N ILE A 90 -15.68 7.30 0.18
CA ILE A 90 -14.39 6.67 -0.04
C ILE A 90 -14.20 6.56 -1.55
N ALA A 91 -13.09 7.09 -2.05
CA ALA A 91 -12.68 6.95 -3.45
C ALA A 91 -11.45 6.04 -3.52
N LEU A 92 -11.55 4.94 -4.26
CA LEU A 92 -10.43 4.11 -4.66
C LEU A 92 -9.90 4.60 -6.01
N ARG A 93 -8.62 4.98 -6.06
CA ARG A 93 -7.97 5.50 -7.26
C ARG A 93 -6.82 4.59 -7.66
N PHE A 94 -6.81 4.15 -8.91
CA PHE A 94 -5.73 3.35 -9.47
C PHE A 94 -4.79 4.24 -10.29
N GLY A 95 -3.50 4.05 -10.13
CA GLY A 95 -2.48 4.68 -10.96
C GLY A 95 -2.08 3.79 -12.13
N GLU A 96 -1.19 4.33 -12.97
CA GLU A 96 -0.60 3.59 -14.07
C GLU A 96 0.17 2.35 -13.58
N PRO A 97 0.09 1.22 -14.30
CA PRO A 97 0.89 0.04 -14.01
C PRO A 97 2.40 0.35 -14.02
N VAL A 98 3.10 -0.05 -12.97
CA VAL A 98 4.55 0.13 -12.83
C VAL A 98 5.25 -1.20 -13.04
N ALA A 99 6.24 -1.21 -13.93
CA ALA A 99 7.15 -2.34 -14.09
C ALA A 99 8.21 -2.29 -12.99
N ILE A 100 8.24 -3.33 -12.16
CA ILE A 100 9.21 -3.44 -11.07
C ILE A 100 10.42 -4.22 -11.58
N SER A 101 11.57 -3.53 -11.59
CA SER A 101 12.82 -4.12 -12.08
C SER A 101 13.45 -5.07 -11.07
N GLY A 102 13.18 -4.88 -9.77
CA GLY A 102 13.76 -5.69 -8.69
C GLY A 102 15.27 -5.49 -8.51
N ARG A 103 15.88 -4.53 -9.20
CA ARG A 103 17.32 -4.22 -9.11
C ARG A 103 17.63 -3.32 -7.92
N ASP A 104 16.75 -2.36 -7.65
CA ASP A 104 16.81 -1.48 -6.49
C ASP A 104 15.45 -1.49 -5.77
N HIS A 105 15.32 -2.41 -4.83
CA HIS A 105 14.09 -2.56 -4.05
C HIS A 105 13.74 -1.30 -3.25
N SER A 106 14.73 -0.52 -2.81
CA SER A 106 14.50 0.67 -2.01
C SER A 106 13.92 1.79 -2.87
N ALA A 107 14.50 2.01 -4.07
CA ALA A 107 13.98 2.98 -5.02
C ALA A 107 12.57 2.59 -5.51
N ASP A 108 12.36 1.31 -5.83
CA ASP A 108 11.06 0.78 -6.27
C ASP A 108 9.97 1.00 -5.18
N ILE A 109 10.29 0.74 -3.91
CA ILE A 109 9.38 1.00 -2.78
C ILE A 109 9.12 2.50 -2.59
N ALA A 110 10.16 3.33 -2.65
CA ALA A 110 10.00 4.78 -2.46
C ALA A 110 9.09 5.38 -3.54
N ALA A 111 9.28 4.98 -4.79
CA ALA A 111 8.45 5.42 -5.91
C ALA A 111 6.99 4.97 -5.78
N LEU A 112 6.75 3.70 -5.41
CA LEU A 112 5.40 3.20 -5.15
C LEU A 112 4.72 3.91 -3.98
N THR A 113 5.47 4.15 -2.89
CA THR A 113 4.97 4.86 -1.71
C THR A 113 4.53 6.27 -2.10
N ALA A 114 5.36 7.01 -2.82
CA ALA A 114 5.03 8.36 -3.30
C ALA A 114 3.77 8.35 -4.18
N ARG A 115 3.64 7.37 -5.09
CA ARG A 115 2.47 7.26 -5.98
C ARG A 115 1.19 6.94 -5.20
N VAL A 116 1.24 6.02 -4.24
CA VAL A 116 0.07 5.68 -3.43
C VAL A 116 -0.35 6.86 -2.56
N ARG A 117 0.61 7.62 -2.01
CA ARG A 117 0.31 8.85 -1.26
C ARG A 117 -0.41 9.88 -2.11
N ASP A 118 0.09 10.15 -3.32
CA ASP A 118 -0.55 11.05 -4.28
C ASP A 118 -1.98 10.60 -4.61
N LEU A 119 -2.17 9.32 -4.99
CA LEU A 119 -3.49 8.74 -5.25
C LEU A 119 -4.44 8.82 -4.05
N SER A 120 -3.91 8.76 -2.82
CA SER A 120 -4.69 8.86 -1.60
C SER A 120 -5.01 10.31 -1.19
N GLY A 121 -4.53 11.31 -1.93
CA GLY A 121 -4.68 12.74 -1.59
C GLY A 121 -3.75 13.21 -0.46
N LEU A 122 -2.65 12.49 -0.22
CA LEU A 122 -1.64 12.78 0.82
C LEU A 122 -0.32 13.32 0.24
N GLY A 123 -0.37 13.86 -0.98
CA GLY A 123 0.76 14.49 -1.67
C GLY A 123 1.17 15.84 -1.04
N ALA A 124 2.33 16.37 -1.44
CA ALA A 124 2.92 17.58 -0.87
C ALA A 124 2.06 18.85 -0.98
N ASP A 125 1.02 18.85 -1.82
CA ASP A 125 0.09 19.96 -2.03
C ASP A 125 -1.23 19.84 -1.23
N ALA A 126 -1.32 18.94 -0.24
CA ALA A 126 -2.46 18.89 0.69
C ALA A 126 -2.40 20.00 1.77
N GLY A 127 -1.83 21.15 1.43
CA GLY A 127 -1.69 22.32 2.27
C GLY A 127 -1.94 23.59 1.47
N GLU A 128 -3.20 23.86 1.14
CA GLU A 128 -3.83 25.20 1.12
C GLU A 128 -5.23 25.11 0.52
N GLY A 129 -6.26 25.12 1.39
CA GLY A 129 -7.64 25.32 0.98
C GLY A 129 -8.68 24.52 1.75
N GLY A 130 -9.00 24.93 2.98
CA GLY A 130 -10.31 24.60 3.58
C GLY A 130 -10.35 24.39 5.08
N GLY A 131 -10.25 25.48 5.85
CA GLY A 131 -10.85 25.54 7.18
C GLY A 131 -9.88 25.37 8.35
N ALA A 132 -9.31 26.49 8.77
CA ALA A 132 -8.80 26.66 10.13
C ALA A 132 -9.86 26.21 11.14
N ILE A 133 -9.52 25.22 11.97
CA ILE A 133 -10.34 24.80 13.10
C ILE A 133 -10.21 25.90 14.18
N SER A 134 -11.05 26.93 14.07
CA SER A 134 -11.16 27.97 15.10
C SER A 134 -12.07 27.46 16.22
N LEU A 135 -11.45 27.04 17.33
CA LEU A 135 -12.15 26.81 18.59
C LEU A 135 -12.52 28.17 19.19
N SER A 136 -13.79 28.57 19.08
CA SER A 136 -14.36 29.60 19.97
C SER A 136 -15.60 29.02 20.63
N GLY A 137 -15.47 28.82 21.94
CA GLY A 137 -16.52 28.31 22.80
C GLY A 137 -17.65 29.32 23.00
N ARG A 138 -18.81 28.75 23.30
CA ARG A 138 -19.77 29.29 24.27
C ARG A 138 -20.26 28.14 25.12
#